data_AF-A0A925QUC4-F1
#
_entry.id   AF-A0A925QUC4-F1
#
_cell.length_a   1.000
_cell.length_b   1.000
_cell.length_c   1.000
_cell.angle_alpha   90.00
_cell.angle_beta   90.00
_cell.angle_gamma   90.00
#
_symmetry.space_group_name_H-M   'P 1'
#
loop_
_entity.id
_entity.type
_entity.pdbx_description
1 polymer ?
#
loop_
_entity_poly.entity_id
_entity_poly.type
_entity_poly.pdbx_seq_one_letter_code
_entity_poly.pdbx_strand_id
1 'polypeptide(L)'
;MSRLQNYYRENVVKELIERFGYKSVMEVPRVRKITLNMGVGEAVADKKILENAVGDMQKIAGQKPVITKSKKSIAGFKIRTGYPIGCMVTLRQSRMYEFLDRLITIAIPRIRDFRGISGKSFDGRGNFNMGIKEQIIFPEIEYDKIDALRGM
;
A
#
# COMPACT_ATOMS: atom_id res chain seq x y z
N MET A 1 11.25 -1.38 -18.57
CA MET A 1 11.48 -1.68 -17.14
C MET A 1 11.25 -0.41 -16.35
N SER A 2 10.70 -0.51 -15.15
CA SER A 2 10.52 0.67 -14.30
C SER A 2 11.87 1.14 -13.75
N ARG A 3 12.01 2.45 -13.54
CA ARG A 3 13.26 3.10 -13.07
C ARG A 3 13.86 2.42 -11.84
N LEU A 4 13.03 2.15 -10.83
CA LEU A 4 13.43 1.46 -9.60
C LEU A 4 13.84 0.00 -9.82
N GLN A 5 13.27 -0.69 -10.81
CA GLN A 5 13.64 -2.07 -11.09
C GLN A 5 15.06 -2.16 -11.68
N ASN A 6 15.44 -1.21 -12.53
CA ASN A 6 16.81 -1.10 -13.05
C ASN A 6 17.78 -0.72 -11.94
N TYR A 7 17.44 0.31 -11.17
CA TYR A 7 18.24 0.76 -10.03
C TYR A 7 18.50 -0.37 -9.02
N TYR A 8 17.48 -1.18 -8.73
CA TYR A 8 17.62 -2.35 -7.86
C TYR A 8 18.65 -3.35 -8.40
N ARG A 9 18.57 -3.69 -9.70
CA ARG A 9 19.46 -4.69 -10.32
C ARG A 9 20.90 -4.20 -10.46
N GLU A 10 21.08 -2.94 -10.83
CA GLU A 10 22.40 -2.41 -11.19
C GLU A 10 23.21 -1.94 -9.98
N ASN A 11 22.54 -1.32 -9.01
CA ASN A 11 23.20 -0.67 -7.87
C ASN A 11 22.92 -1.43 -6.56
N VAL A 12 21.65 -1.58 -6.19
CA VAL A 12 21.27 -2.12 -4.87
C VAL A 12 21.77 -3.56 -4.67
N VAL A 13 21.67 -4.41 -5.70
CA VAL A 13 22.17 -5.79 -5.62
C VAL A 13 23.68 -5.83 -5.35
N LYS A 14 24.46 -4.98 -6.02
CA LYS A 14 25.93 -4.95 -5.84
C LYS A 14 26.30 -4.48 -4.44
N GLU A 15 25.69 -3.38 -3.99
CA GLU A 15 25.92 -2.82 -2.65
C GLU A 15 25.55 -3.81 -1.54
N LEU A 16 24.46 -4.55 -1.70
CA LEU A 16 24.04 -5.56 -0.72
C LEU A 16 24.97 -6.77 -0.69
N ILE A 17 25.47 -7.22 -1.84
CA ILE A 17 26.45 -8.32 -1.90
C ILE A 17 27.75 -7.89 -1.23
N GLU A 18 28.26 -6.69 -1.53
CA GLU A 18 29.49 -6.18 -0.93
C GLU A 18 29.36 -5.99 0.58
N ARG A 19 28.23 -5.44 1.04
CA ARG A 19 28.01 -5.15 2.46
C ARG A 19 27.77 -6.39 3.32
N PHE A 20 27.09 -7.40 2.79
CA PHE A 20 26.68 -8.58 3.57
C PHE A 20 27.43 -9.86 3.19
N GLY A 21 28.27 -9.83 2.14
CA GLY A 21 29.11 -10.96 1.75
C GLY A 21 28.32 -12.18 1.24
N TYR A 22 27.16 -11.96 0.61
CA TYR A 22 26.34 -13.06 0.08
C TYR A 22 27.12 -13.90 -0.94
N LYS A 23 26.97 -15.24 -0.87
CA LYS A 23 27.68 -16.17 -1.75
C LYS A 23 26.98 -16.34 -3.09
N SER A 24 25.68 -16.06 -3.12
CA SER A 24 24.85 -16.20 -4.32
C SER A 24 24.00 -14.96 -4.54
N VAL A 25 23.88 -14.54 -5.79
CA VAL A 25 23.03 -13.41 -6.22
C VAL A 25 21.56 -13.65 -5.83
N MET A 26 21.13 -14.91 -5.68
CA MET A 26 19.76 -15.27 -5.32
C MET A 26 19.44 -15.09 -3.83
N GLU A 27 20.46 -14.93 -2.98
CA GLU A 27 20.28 -14.64 -1.54
C GLU A 27 19.89 -13.18 -1.29
N VAL A 28 20.12 -12.30 -2.27
CA VAL A 28 19.86 -10.87 -2.14
C VAL A 28 18.37 -10.61 -1.92
N PRO A 29 17.98 -9.86 -0.86
CA PRO A 29 16.60 -9.53 -0.58
C PRO A 29 15.93 -8.82 -1.76
N ARG A 30 14.74 -9.28 -2.13
CA ARG A 30 13.92 -8.71 -3.20
C ARG A 30 12.53 -8.33 -2.71
N VAL A 31 11.97 -7.26 -3.25
CA VAL A 31 10.59 -6.88 -2.98
C VAL A 31 9.67 -7.88 -3.70
N ARG A 32 8.92 -8.67 -2.93
CA ARG A 32 8.05 -9.73 -3.49
C ARG A 32 6.69 -9.22 -3.96
N LYS A 33 6.07 -8.36 -3.14
CA LYS A 33 4.75 -7.78 -3.37
C LYS A 33 4.59 -6.55 -2.49
N ILE A 34 3.74 -5.62 -2.93
CA ILE A 34 3.21 -4.55 -2.08
C ILE A 34 1.71 -4.79 -1.98
N THR A 35 1.17 -4.75 -0.76
CA THR A 35 -0.27 -4.89 -0.54
C THR A 35 -0.78 -3.59 0.05
N LEU A 36 -1.74 -2.97 -0.62
CA LEU A 36 -2.46 -1.81 -0.10
C LEU A 36 -3.79 -2.31 0.43
N ASN A 37 -4.17 -1.82 1.59
CA ASN A 37 -5.37 -2.25 2.27
C ASN A 37 -6.04 -1.05 2.92
N MET A 38 -7.35 -0.94 2.73
CA MET A 38 -8.14 0.11 3.34
C MET A 38 -9.27 -0.55 4.12
N GLY A 39 -9.30 -0.30 5.43
CA GLY A 39 -10.40 -0.70 6.31
C GLY A 39 -11.49 0.36 6.25
N VAL A 40 -12.68 -0.02 5.78
CA VAL A 40 -13.82 0.90 5.65
C VAL A 40 -14.95 0.37 6.53
N GLY A 41 -14.81 0.53 7.85
CA GLY A 41 -15.80 0.05 8.82
C GLY A 41 -17.18 0.71 8.67
N GLU A 42 -17.20 1.95 8.18
CA GLU A 42 -18.42 2.71 7.89
C GLU A 42 -19.23 2.13 6.72
N ALA A 43 -18.61 1.27 5.90
CA ALA A 43 -19.28 0.57 4.80
C ALA A 43 -20.40 -0.37 5.29
N VAL A 44 -20.44 -0.69 6.58
CA VAL A 44 -21.53 -1.49 7.16
C VAL A 44 -22.87 -0.73 7.06
N ALA A 45 -22.84 0.60 7.21
CA ALA A 45 -24.02 1.45 7.15
C ALA A 45 -24.34 1.89 5.72
N ASP A 46 -23.32 2.22 4.91
CA ASP A 46 -23.51 2.67 3.53
C ASP A 46 -22.56 1.97 2.55
N LYS A 47 -23.13 1.25 1.59
CA LYS A 47 -22.37 0.58 0.53
C LYS A 47 -21.69 1.55 -0.43
N LYS A 48 -22.20 2.77 -0.60
CA LYS A 48 -21.60 3.78 -1.51
C LYS A 48 -20.22 4.23 -1.04
N ILE A 49 -20.01 4.31 0.28
CA ILE A 49 -18.69 4.64 0.87
C ILE A 49 -17.64 3.62 0.42
N LEU A 50 -18.01 2.34 0.37
CA LEU A 50 -17.13 1.27 -0.10
C LEU A 50 -16.82 1.41 -1.59
N GLU A 51 -17.82 1.74 -2.41
CA GLU A 51 -17.63 1.95 -3.85
C GLU A 51 -16.69 3.13 -4.13
N ASN A 52 -16.84 4.23 -3.39
CA ASN A 52 -15.94 5.37 -3.44
C ASN A 52 -14.51 4.96 -3.06
N ALA A 53 -14.33 4.22 -1.96
CA ALA A 53 -13.02 3.74 -1.52
C ALA A 53 -12.35 2.79 -2.53
N VAL A 54 -13.15 1.93 -3.17
CA VAL A 54 -12.70 1.07 -4.28
C VAL A 54 -12.25 1.91 -5.47
N GLY A 55 -12.99 2.97 -5.81
CA GLY A 55 -12.63 3.91 -6.87
C GLY A 55 -11.31 4.62 -6.60
N ASP A 56 -11.13 5.14 -5.39
CA ASP A 56 -9.90 5.84 -4.97
C ASP A 56 -8.69 4.89 -5.02
N MET A 57 -8.83 3.69 -4.44
CA MET A 57 -7.75 2.69 -4.47
C MET A 57 -7.43 2.22 -5.88
N GLN A 58 -8.43 2.14 -6.77
CA GLN A 58 -8.21 1.82 -8.17
C GLN A 58 -7.39 2.90 -8.89
N LYS A 59 -7.68 4.19 -8.65
CA LYS A 59 -6.91 5.31 -9.20
C LYS A 59 -5.46 5.28 -8.69
N ILE A 60 -5.28 5.10 -7.39
CA ILE A 60 -3.96 5.06 -6.76
C ILE A 60 -3.13 3.87 -7.28
N ALA A 61 -3.72 2.67 -7.33
CA ALA A 61 -2.98 1.45 -7.65
C ALA A 61 -2.92 1.13 -9.15
N GLY A 62 -3.74 1.77 -9.99
CA GLY A 62 -3.90 1.42 -11.40
C GLY A 62 -4.45 0.00 -11.62
N GLN A 63 -5.08 -0.58 -10.59
CA GLN A 63 -5.58 -1.95 -10.59
C GLN A 63 -6.87 -2.02 -9.78
N LYS A 64 -7.88 -2.71 -10.33
CA LYS A 64 -9.15 -2.92 -9.63
C LYS A 64 -8.92 -3.67 -8.31
N PRO A 65 -9.28 -3.09 -7.15
CA PRO A 65 -9.08 -3.72 -5.86
C PRO A 65 -10.13 -4.81 -5.61
N VAL A 66 -9.80 -5.71 -4.70
CA VAL A 66 -10.67 -6.80 -4.23
C VAL A 66 -11.36 -6.35 -2.97
N ILE A 67 -12.68 -6.51 -2.92
CA ILE A 67 -13.48 -6.23 -1.72
C ILE A 67 -13.21 -7.33 -0.68
N THR A 68 -12.78 -6.94 0.51
CA THR A 68 -12.54 -7.86 1.62
C THR A 68 -13.82 -8.04 2.42
N LYS A 69 -14.16 -9.31 2.67
CA LYS A 69 -15.34 -9.70 3.45
C LYS A 69 -14.91 -10.17 4.84
N SER A 70 -15.77 -9.93 5.82
CA SER A 70 -15.57 -10.43 7.19
C SER A 70 -15.59 -11.96 7.24
N LYS A 71 -14.63 -12.54 7.99
CA LYS A 71 -14.56 -13.99 8.20
C LYS A 71 -15.44 -14.49 9.34
N LYS A 72 -15.70 -13.62 10.33
CA LYS A 72 -16.46 -13.92 11.54
C LYS A 72 -17.44 -12.79 11.83
N SER A 73 -18.54 -13.12 12.47
CA SER A 73 -19.50 -12.14 12.99
C SER A 73 -18.97 -11.58 14.31
N ILE A 74 -19.02 -10.25 14.47
CA ILE A 74 -18.59 -9.56 15.69
C ILE A 74 -19.66 -8.53 16.04
N ALA A 75 -20.39 -8.76 17.13
CA ALA A 75 -21.53 -7.94 17.53
C ALA A 75 -21.11 -6.49 17.90
N GLY A 76 -19.96 -6.31 18.54
CA GLY A 76 -19.46 -4.98 18.92
C GLY A 76 -19.22 -4.04 17.74
N PHE A 77 -18.85 -4.58 16.58
CA PHE A 77 -18.70 -3.82 15.34
C PHE A 77 -19.94 -3.88 14.44
N LYS A 78 -21.02 -4.54 14.88
CA LYS A 78 -22.25 -4.80 14.11
C LYS A 78 -21.98 -5.51 12.76
N ILE A 79 -20.91 -6.32 12.69
CA ILE A 79 -20.51 -7.03 11.47
C ILE A 79 -21.05 -8.48 11.52
N ARG A 80 -21.69 -8.91 10.43
CA ARG A 80 -22.04 -10.33 10.18
C ARG A 80 -20.99 -10.98 9.30
N THR A 81 -20.91 -12.31 9.29
CA THR A 81 -19.97 -13.06 8.43
C THR A 81 -20.32 -12.85 6.95
N GLY A 82 -19.32 -12.63 6.09
CA GLY A 82 -19.51 -12.37 4.67
C GLY A 82 -19.82 -10.92 4.29
N TYR A 83 -19.88 -10.00 5.26
CA TYR A 83 -20.14 -8.59 5.01
C TYR A 83 -18.91 -7.89 4.43
N PRO A 84 -19.06 -7.04 3.41
CA PRO A 84 -17.93 -6.28 2.86
C PRO A 84 -17.54 -5.14 3.80
N ILE A 85 -16.27 -5.08 4.19
CA ILE A 85 -15.75 -4.17 5.24
C ILE A 85 -14.48 -3.42 4.83
N GLY A 86 -13.98 -3.66 3.62
CA GLY A 86 -12.79 -3.00 3.12
C GLY A 86 -12.43 -3.40 1.70
N CYS A 87 -11.32 -2.87 1.23
CA CYS A 87 -10.76 -3.17 -0.07
C CYS A 87 -9.25 -3.36 0.03
N MET A 88 -8.71 -4.26 -0.78
CA MET A 88 -7.28 -4.52 -0.86
C MET A 88 -6.83 -4.69 -2.30
N VAL A 89 -5.58 -4.33 -2.57
CA VAL A 89 -4.93 -4.61 -3.85
C VAL A 89 -3.52 -5.13 -3.60
N THR A 90 -3.13 -6.16 -4.33
CA THR A 90 -1.77 -6.70 -4.29
C THR A 90 -1.07 -6.39 -5.60
N LEU A 91 -0.05 -5.55 -5.52
CA LEU A 91 0.83 -5.19 -6.62
C LEU A 91 2.02 -6.14 -6.65
N ARG A 92 2.38 -6.59 -7.85
CA ARG A 92 3.54 -7.47 -8.10
C ARG A 92 4.30 -6.98 -9.34
N GLN A 93 5.53 -7.44 -9.50
CA GLN A 93 6.37 -7.18 -10.69
C GLN A 93 6.50 -5.67 -10.99
N SER A 94 6.32 -5.25 -12.25
CA SER A 94 6.51 -3.87 -12.69
C SER A 94 5.62 -2.87 -11.95
N ARG A 95 4.32 -3.15 -11.83
CA ARG A 95 3.34 -2.28 -11.15
C ARG A 95 3.70 -1.99 -9.70
N MET A 96 4.31 -2.96 -9.02
CA MET A 96 4.80 -2.79 -7.65
C MET A 96 5.94 -1.77 -7.60
N TYR A 97 6.92 -1.87 -8.51
CA TYR A 97 8.03 -0.93 -8.57
C TYR A 97 7.57 0.46 -9.01
N GLU A 98 6.61 0.57 -9.93
CA GLU A 98 6.04 1.87 -10.33
C GLU A 98 5.27 2.54 -9.20
N PHE A 99 4.46 1.79 -8.45
CA PHE A 99 3.79 2.29 -7.27
C PHE A 99 4.79 2.71 -6.19
N LEU A 100 5.83 1.92 -5.95
CA LEU A 100 6.89 2.25 -4.99
C LEU A 100 7.61 3.54 -5.39
N ASP A 101 7.85 3.75 -6.68
CA ASP A 101 8.49 4.96 -7.18
C ASP A 101 7.63 6.19 -6.92
N ARG A 102 6.33 6.12 -7.28
CA ARG A 102 5.37 7.19 -6.98
C ARG A 102 5.23 7.45 -5.48
N LEU A 103 5.24 6.40 -4.66
CA LEU A 103 5.14 6.53 -3.21
C LEU A 103 6.32 7.33 -2.65
N ILE A 104 7.55 6.98 -3.04
CA ILE A 104 8.77 7.60 -2.51
C ILE A 104 8.98 9.01 -3.07
N THR A 105 8.80 9.19 -4.37
CA THR A 105 9.15 10.44 -5.06
C THR A 105 8.04 11.49 -5.00
N ILE A 106 6.77 11.08 -4.98
CA ILE A 106 5.63 12.00 -5.11
C ILE A 106 4.79 12.03 -3.84
N ALA A 107 4.36 10.88 -3.32
CA ALA A 107 3.36 10.83 -2.27
C ALA A 107 3.92 11.15 -0.88
N ILE A 108 5.06 10.57 -0.50
CA ILE A 108 5.69 10.80 0.82
C ILE A 108 6.02 12.27 1.08
N PRO A 109 6.61 13.03 0.14
CA PRO A 109 6.86 14.47 0.33
C PRO A 109 5.59 15.31 0.54
N ARG A 110 4.43 14.82 0.10
CA ARG A 110 3.13 15.48 0.26
C ARG A 110 2.45 15.16 1.59
N ILE A 111 3.03 14.28 2.40
CA ILE A 111 2.51 14.02 3.75
C ILE A 111 2.68 15.29 4.60
N ARG A 112 1.59 15.76 5.20
CA ARG A 112 1.61 16.89 6.12
C ARG A 112 2.54 16.59 7.30
N ASP A 113 3.41 17.54 7.63
CA ASP A 113 4.37 17.46 8.73
C ASP A 113 5.24 16.19 8.71
N PHE A 114 5.75 15.82 7.53
CA PHE A 114 6.59 14.63 7.36
C PHE A 114 7.91 14.74 8.15
N ARG A 115 8.07 13.90 9.18
CA ARG A 115 9.28 13.81 10.02
C ARG A 115 10.15 12.59 9.73
N GLY A 116 9.95 11.97 8.57
CA GLY A 116 10.57 10.69 8.24
C GLY A 116 9.71 9.47 8.58
N ILE A 117 10.14 8.31 8.10
CA ILE A 117 9.46 7.03 8.32
C ILE A 117 10.19 6.31 9.46
N SER A 118 9.43 5.80 10.43
CA SER A 118 9.99 5.05 11.56
C SER A 118 10.61 3.73 11.10
N GLY A 119 11.90 3.55 11.39
CA GLY A 119 12.61 2.27 11.21
C GLY A 119 12.15 1.15 12.15
N LYS A 120 11.23 1.41 13.08
CA LYS A 120 10.65 0.38 13.96
C LYS A 120 9.48 -0.39 13.32
N SER A 121 9.02 0.02 12.14
CA SER A 121 7.81 -0.54 11.52
C SER A 121 8.06 -1.84 10.73
N PHE A 122 9.16 -2.54 11.04
CA PHE A 122 9.47 -3.86 10.51
C PHE A 122 8.90 -4.94 11.42
N ASP A 123 8.43 -6.04 10.82
CA ASP A 123 7.82 -7.18 11.53
C ASP A 123 8.83 -8.20 12.10
N GLY A 124 10.12 -7.86 12.09
CA GLY A 124 11.23 -8.74 12.50
C GLY A 124 11.60 -9.83 11.48
N ARG A 125 10.83 -9.99 10.39
CA ARG A 125 11.12 -10.94 9.30
C ARG A 125 11.46 -10.24 7.98
N GLY A 126 11.72 -8.94 8.04
CA GLY A 126 12.10 -8.12 6.89
C GLY A 126 10.92 -7.56 6.10
N ASN A 127 9.67 -7.70 6.57
CA ASN A 127 8.54 -7.00 5.97
C ASN A 127 8.33 -5.66 6.66
N PHE A 128 7.98 -4.65 5.86
CA PHE A 128 7.78 -3.29 6.31
C PHE A 128 6.32 -2.87 6.14
N ASN A 129 5.73 -2.27 7.17
CA ASN A 129 4.39 -1.70 7.12
C ASN A 129 4.43 -0.22 7.49
N MET A 130 3.64 0.59 6.79
CA MET A 130 3.40 1.98 7.16
C MET A 130 1.93 2.31 6.98
N GLY A 131 1.40 3.17 7.85
CA GLY A 131 0.06 3.71 7.73
C GLY A 131 0.10 5.11 7.10
N ILE A 132 -0.83 5.37 6.21
CA ILE A 132 -1.10 6.67 5.61
C ILE A 132 -2.42 7.16 6.19
N LYS A 133 -2.42 8.37 6.77
CA LYS A 133 -3.63 8.92 7.39
C LYS A 133 -4.64 9.44 6.37
N GLU A 134 -4.15 9.99 5.27
CA GLU A 134 -4.98 10.66 4.28
C GLU A 134 -4.56 10.24 2.86
N GLN A 135 -5.52 9.82 2.05
CA GLN A 135 -5.30 9.41 0.67
C GLN A 135 -4.93 10.57 -0.27
N ILE A 136 -5.06 11.82 0.18
CA ILE A 136 -4.80 13.05 -0.61
C ILE A 136 -3.34 13.25 -0.98
N ILE A 137 -2.44 12.46 -0.38
CA ILE A 137 -1.01 12.49 -0.71
C ILE A 137 -0.76 12.05 -2.15
N PHE A 138 -1.69 11.28 -2.74
CA PHE A 138 -1.62 10.82 -4.12
C PHE A 138 -2.22 11.88 -5.07
N PRO A 139 -1.47 12.38 -6.07
CA PRO A 139 -1.99 13.34 -7.04
C PRO A 139 -3.16 12.81 -7.87
N GLU A 140 -3.34 11.49 -7.94
CA GLU A 140 -4.42 10.84 -8.65
C GLU A 140 -5.80 11.07 -7.99
N ILE A 141 -5.82 11.54 -6.74
CA ILE A 141 -7.04 11.89 -6.03
C ILE A 141 -7.28 13.41 -6.15
N GLU A 142 -8.40 13.77 -6.79
CA GLU A 142 -8.87 15.15 -6.86
C GLU A 142 -9.52 15.55 -5.54
N TYR A 143 -9.01 16.60 -4.90
CA TYR A 143 -9.48 17.08 -3.59
C TYR A 143 -10.99 17.38 -3.58
N ASP A 144 -11.51 18.01 -4.63
CA ASP A 144 -12.91 18.44 -4.71
C ASP A 144 -13.92 17.29 -4.87
N LYS A 145 -13.44 16.10 -5.25
CA LYS A 145 -14.28 14.90 -5.43
C LYS A 145 -14.22 13.95 -4.23
N ILE A 146 -13.54 14.33 -3.16
CA ILE A 146 -13.42 13.49 -1.97
C ILE A 146 -14.66 13.65 -1.11
N ASP A 147 -15.27 12.52 -0.79
CA ASP A 147 -16.40 12.40 0.12
C ASP A 147 -15.92 12.47 1.59
N ALA A 148 -14.91 11.67 1.93
CA ALA A 148 -14.30 11.63 3.27
C ALA A 148 -12.79 11.37 3.21
N LEU A 149 -12.06 11.90 4.20
CA LEU A 149 -10.66 11.55 4.41
C LEU A 149 -10.56 10.11 4.93
N ARG A 150 -9.82 9.27 4.21
CA ARG A 150 -9.63 7.85 4.49
C ARG A 150 -8.14 7.53 4.56
N GLY A 151 -7.79 6.77 5.59
CA GLY A 151 -6.45 6.20 5.73
C GLY A 151 -6.29 4.91 4.94
N MET A 152 -5.04 4.48 4.78
CA MET A 152 -4.65 3.21 4.17
C MET A 152 -3.35 2.65 4.75
#